data_AF-U1Q0Z9-F1
#
_entry.id   AF-U1Q0Z9-F1
#
_cell.length_a   1.000
_cell.length_b   1.000
_cell.length_c   1.000
_cell.angle_alpha   90.00
_cell.angle_beta   90.00
_cell.angle_gamma   90.00
#
_symmetry.space_group_name_H-M   'P 1'
#
loop_
_entity.id
_entity.type
_entity.pdbx_description
1 polymer ?
#
loop_
_entity_poly.entity_id
_entity_poly.type
_entity_poly.pdbx_seq_one_letter_code
_entity_poly.pdbx_strand_id
1 'polypeptide(L)'
;MTDGYRGVIGAIHYAFTASSSLLFKLYVATSAAVVAIIGIFLSIALVVLIGNTAELRGGSVTLSRSFYVVIGLLLILPAVAPILAIARRHRRGISPSSRFEMILASVGFLFLSSIYLGIVASMPETFVLDGEMMQRPPPSGVLRPVITFLYMIPPSLSWSVPLGGAVAVGFTYWWYR
;
A
#
# COMPACT_ATOMS: atom_id res chain seq x y z
N MET A 1 15.18 -22.24 -22.24
CA MET A 1 14.11 -22.30 -21.20
C MET A 1 14.71 -21.78 -19.90
N THR A 2 13.94 -20.95 -19.17
CA THR A 2 14.16 -20.42 -17.80
C THR A 2 15.37 -19.54 -17.51
N ASP A 3 15.38 -18.28 -17.99
CA ASP A 3 16.29 -17.23 -17.48
C ASP A 3 15.59 -15.95 -16.98
N GLY A 4 14.26 -15.92 -16.96
CA GLY A 4 13.49 -14.70 -16.69
C GLY A 4 13.13 -14.40 -15.24
N TYR A 5 13.39 -15.30 -14.28
CA TYR A 5 12.86 -15.15 -12.92
C TYR A 5 13.94 -14.74 -11.91
N ARG A 6 14.46 -13.51 -12.04
CA ARG A 6 15.31 -12.85 -11.02
C ARG A 6 14.45 -12.17 -9.94
N GLY A 7 13.59 -12.92 -9.26
CA GLY A 7 12.79 -12.43 -8.13
C GLY A 7 11.71 -11.40 -8.48
N VAL A 8 11.31 -10.60 -7.47
CA VAL A 8 10.23 -9.59 -7.57
C VAL A 8 10.47 -8.61 -8.72
N ILE A 9 11.72 -8.22 -8.96
CA ILE A 9 12.10 -7.28 -10.02
C ILE A 9 11.85 -7.87 -11.41
N GLY A 10 12.16 -9.16 -11.62
CA GLY A 10 11.86 -9.85 -12.88
C GLY A 10 10.36 -9.99 -13.15
N ALA A 11 9.56 -10.19 -12.10
CA ALA A 11 8.11 -10.27 -12.21
C ALA A 11 7.46 -8.94 -12.64
N ILE A 12 7.99 -7.81 -12.17
CA ILE A 12 7.54 -6.46 -12.55
C ILE A 12 7.79 -6.22 -14.04
N HIS A 13 9.01 -6.48 -14.51
CA HIS A 13 9.36 -6.29 -15.93
C HIS A 13 8.53 -7.19 -16.85
N TYR A 14 8.33 -8.46 -16.47
CA TYR A 14 7.53 -9.40 -17.24
C TYR A 14 6.05 -9.03 -17.27
N ALA A 15 5.47 -8.60 -16.14
CA ALA A 15 4.08 -8.16 -16.09
C ALA A 15 3.85 -6.90 -16.94
N PHE A 16 4.83 -5.98 -16.96
CA PHE A 16 4.77 -4.75 -17.76
C PHE A 16 4.81 -5.02 -19.27
N THR A 17 5.65 -5.97 -19.72
CA THR A 17 5.78 -6.29 -21.15
C THR A 17 4.67 -7.21 -21.66
N ALA A 18 4.18 -8.14 -20.84
CA ALA A 18 3.16 -9.11 -21.25
C ALA A 18 1.71 -8.57 -21.22
N SER A 19 1.45 -7.52 -20.44
CA SER A 19 0.11 -6.96 -20.28
C SER A 19 -0.35 -6.19 -21.54
N SER A 20 -1.64 -6.32 -21.86
CA SER A 20 -2.29 -5.62 -22.97
C SER A 20 -2.94 -4.30 -22.54
N SER A 21 -3.20 -4.11 -21.24
CA SER A 21 -3.88 -2.95 -20.68
C SER A 21 -2.91 -1.83 -20.30
N LEU A 22 -3.12 -0.64 -20.87
CA LEU A 22 -2.35 0.56 -20.52
C LEU A 22 -2.58 0.96 -19.05
N LEU A 23 -3.81 0.79 -18.53
CA LEU A 23 -4.12 1.07 -17.12
C LEU A 23 -3.31 0.17 -16.18
N PHE A 24 -3.18 -1.11 -16.54
CA PHE A 24 -2.39 -2.06 -15.75
C PHE A 24 -0.89 -1.74 -15.82
N LYS A 25 -0.37 -1.35 -16.98
CA LYS A 25 1.02 -0.88 -17.09
C LYS A 25 1.30 0.36 -16.24
N LEU A 26 0.39 1.33 -16.27
CA LEU A 26 0.48 2.52 -15.41
C LEU A 26 0.46 2.12 -13.93
N TYR A 27 -0.46 1.21 -13.56
CA TYR A 27 -0.53 0.68 -12.19
C TYR A 27 0.78 0.02 -11.75
N VAL A 28 1.38 -0.83 -12.60
CA VAL A 28 2.66 -1.49 -12.30
C VAL A 28 3.74 -0.45 -11.99
N ALA A 29 3.85 0.59 -12.82
CA ALA A 29 4.82 1.67 -12.61
C ALA A 29 4.55 2.45 -11.32
N THR A 30 3.30 2.86 -11.08
CA THR A 30 2.90 3.59 -9.87
C THR A 30 3.11 2.75 -8.61
N SER A 31 2.68 1.49 -8.62
CA SER A 31 2.86 0.59 -7.48
C SER A 31 4.33 0.32 -7.20
N ALA A 32 5.17 0.14 -8.22
CA ALA A 32 6.61 -0.02 -8.04
C ALA A 32 7.22 1.22 -7.37
N ALA A 33 6.84 2.42 -7.81
CA ALA A 33 7.30 3.67 -7.22
C ALA A 33 6.85 3.81 -5.74
N VAL A 34 5.57 3.55 -5.45
CA VAL A 34 5.04 3.62 -4.07
C VAL A 34 5.71 2.59 -3.16
N VAL A 35 5.88 1.34 -3.62
CA VAL A 35 6.57 0.30 -2.85
C VAL A 35 8.04 0.66 -2.61
N ALA A 36 8.72 1.25 -3.59
CA ALA A 36 10.09 1.73 -3.41
C ALA A 36 10.17 2.85 -2.35
N ILE A 37 9.25 3.83 -2.40
CA ILE A 37 9.16 4.90 -1.39
C ILE A 37 8.92 4.31 0.00
N ILE A 38 7.93 3.42 0.15
CA ILE A 38 7.65 2.73 1.42
C ILE A 38 8.89 1.97 1.89
N GLY A 39 9.57 1.24 1.00
CA GLY A 39 10.80 0.52 1.31
C GLY A 39 11.92 1.43 1.82
N ILE A 40 12.09 2.61 1.24
CA ILE A 40 13.04 3.62 1.70
C ILE A 40 12.65 4.11 3.11
N PHE A 41 11.39 4.47 3.34
CA PHE A 41 10.92 4.88 4.67
C PHE A 41 11.15 3.80 5.73
N LEU A 42 10.83 2.54 5.44
CA LEU A 42 11.05 1.42 6.34
C LEU A 42 12.55 1.18 6.62
N SER A 43 13.40 1.40 5.61
CA SER A 43 14.86 1.26 5.74
C SER A 43 15.43 2.36 6.63
N ILE A 44 15.02 3.61 6.42
CA ILE A 44 15.42 4.75 7.27
C ILE A 44 14.91 4.52 8.69
N ALA A 45 13.64 4.12 8.86
CA ALA A 45 13.07 3.81 10.16
C ALA A 45 13.88 2.71 10.87
N LEU A 46 14.31 1.67 10.16
CA LEU A 46 15.19 0.63 10.70
C LEU A 46 16.55 1.19 11.15
N VAL A 47 17.17 2.07 10.37
CA VAL A 47 18.45 2.70 10.75
C VAL A 47 18.29 3.56 12.01
N VAL A 48 17.25 4.40 12.06
CA VAL A 48 16.92 5.22 13.24
C VAL A 48 16.64 4.33 14.45
N LEU A 49 15.93 3.22 14.25
CA LEU A 49 15.65 2.25 15.28
C LEU A 49 16.93 1.69 15.88
N ILE A 50 17.88 1.27 15.04
CA ILE A 50 19.19 0.76 15.46
C ILE A 50 19.97 1.84 16.21
N GLY A 51 19.98 3.08 15.71
CA GLY A 51 20.61 4.21 16.40
C GLY A 51 20.07 4.40 17.82
N ASN A 52 18.75 4.42 17.96
CA ASN A 52 18.07 4.53 19.25
C ASN A 52 18.22 3.27 20.14
N THR A 53 18.69 2.14 19.60
CA THR A 53 19.01 0.94 20.40
C THR A 53 20.40 1.02 21.02
N ALA A 54 21.35 1.73 20.38
CA ALA A 54 22.73 1.84 20.85
C ALA A 54 22.86 2.66 22.14
N GLU A 55 21.90 3.55 22.41
CA GLU A 55 21.87 4.40 23.61
C GLU A 55 21.20 3.75 24.83
N LEU A 56 20.49 2.62 24.67
CA LEU A 56 19.68 2.00 25.72
C LEU A 56 20.28 0.68 26.23
N ARG A 57 20.71 0.65 27.51
CA ARG A 57 21.12 -0.58 28.21
C ARG A 57 19.92 -1.51 28.44
N GLY A 58 19.78 -2.51 27.56
CA GLY A 58 19.13 -3.81 27.76
C GLY A 58 17.80 -3.89 28.55
N GLY A 59 16.67 -4.03 27.84
CA GLY A 59 15.40 -4.47 28.43
C GLY A 59 14.16 -4.23 27.53
N SER A 60 13.47 -5.31 27.15
CA SER A 60 12.09 -5.40 26.60
C SER A 60 11.63 -4.55 25.39
N VAL A 61 12.50 -3.91 24.62
CA VAL A 61 12.07 -3.05 23.48
C VAL A 61 11.84 -3.81 22.16
N THR A 62 12.08 -5.12 22.08
CA THR A 62 12.09 -5.87 20.81
C THR A 62 10.71 -6.09 20.18
N LEU A 63 9.64 -6.28 20.96
CA LEU A 63 8.33 -6.64 20.41
C LEU A 63 7.67 -5.49 19.64
N SER A 64 7.64 -4.28 20.22
CA SER A 64 7.13 -3.07 19.54
C SER A 64 7.99 -2.72 18.33
N ARG A 65 9.30 -2.99 18.41
CA ARG A 65 10.29 -2.70 17.37
C ARG A 65 10.19 -3.60 16.14
N SER A 66 9.64 -4.82 16.21
CA SER A 66 9.44 -5.64 14.99
C SER A 66 8.13 -5.34 14.26
N PHE A 67 7.18 -4.63 14.91
CA PHE A 67 5.84 -4.41 14.37
C PHE A 67 5.83 -3.56 13.10
N TYR A 68 6.78 -2.63 12.92
CA TYR A 68 6.85 -1.82 11.69
C TYR A 68 7.13 -2.67 10.44
N VAL A 69 7.83 -3.81 10.57
CA VAL A 69 8.05 -4.75 9.44
C VAL A 69 6.73 -5.38 9.03
N VAL A 70 5.88 -5.74 10.00
CA VAL A 70 4.54 -6.28 9.75
C VAL A 70 3.67 -5.24 9.04
N ILE A 71 3.68 -3.98 9.51
CA ILE A 71 2.98 -2.88 8.84
C ILE A 71 3.48 -2.71 7.41
N GLY A 72 4.81 -2.69 7.21
CA GLY A 72 5.42 -2.60 5.88
C GLY A 72 4.95 -3.72 4.95
N LEU A 73 4.92 -4.96 5.45
CA LEU A 73 4.43 -6.11 4.69
C LEU A 73 2.94 -5.99 4.35
N LEU A 74 2.12 -5.53 5.29
CA LEU A 74 0.67 -5.30 5.09
C LEU A 74 0.38 -4.22 4.05
N LEU A 75 1.29 -3.24 3.89
CA LEU A 75 1.17 -2.23 2.83
C LEU A 75 1.67 -2.74 1.48
N ILE A 76 2.80 -3.45 1.46
CA ILE A 76 3.45 -3.90 0.22
C ILE A 76 2.70 -5.06 -0.43
N LEU A 77 2.20 -6.03 0.35
CA LEU A 77 1.56 -7.22 -0.19
C LEU A 77 0.35 -6.90 -1.08
N PRO A 78 -0.65 -6.10 -0.65
CA PRO A 78 -1.80 -5.81 -1.49
C PRO A 78 -1.44 -4.89 -2.66
N ALA A 79 -0.41 -4.05 -2.55
CA ALA A 79 0.10 -3.25 -3.66
C ALA A 79 0.72 -4.13 -4.77
N VAL A 80 1.47 -5.17 -4.39
CA VAL A 80 2.16 -6.03 -5.36
C VAL A 80 1.27 -7.19 -5.84
N ALA A 81 0.20 -7.52 -5.11
CA ALA A 81 -0.69 -8.64 -5.42
C ALA A 81 -1.30 -8.62 -6.84
N PRO A 82 -1.85 -7.50 -7.36
CA PRO A 82 -2.32 -7.42 -8.74
C PRO A 82 -1.24 -7.80 -9.78
N ILE A 83 0.00 -7.36 -9.56
CA ILE A 83 1.15 -7.62 -10.43
C ILE A 83 1.45 -9.12 -10.45
N LEU A 84 1.54 -9.73 -9.27
CA LEU A 84 1.81 -11.16 -9.12
C LEU A 84 0.69 -12.02 -9.69
N ALA A 85 -0.57 -11.58 -9.56
CA ALA A 85 -1.73 -12.30 -10.08
C ALA A 85 -1.68 -12.42 -11.62
N ILE A 86 -1.38 -11.31 -12.32
CA ILE A 86 -1.24 -11.32 -13.79
C ILE A 86 0.00 -12.11 -14.22
N ALA A 87 1.15 -11.88 -13.57
CA ALA A 87 2.36 -12.64 -13.86
C ALA A 87 2.16 -14.16 -13.69
N ARG A 88 1.41 -14.58 -12.65
CA ARG A 88 1.08 -15.99 -12.40
C ARG A 88 0.18 -16.57 -13.50
N ARG A 89 -0.78 -15.82 -14.03
CA ARG A 89 -1.67 -16.29 -15.13
C ARG A 89 -0.89 -16.50 -16.42
N HIS A 90 -0.06 -15.53 -16.81
CA HIS A 90 0.81 -15.69 -17.98
C HIS A 90 1.76 -16.88 -17.84
N ARG A 91 2.32 -17.11 -16.64
CA ARG A 91 3.14 -18.31 -16.36
C ARG A 91 2.39 -19.63 -16.53
N ARG A 92 1.05 -19.62 -16.40
CA ARG A 92 0.19 -20.79 -16.60
C ARG A 92 -0.34 -20.90 -18.04
N GLY A 93 0.13 -20.04 -18.96
CA GLY A 93 -0.37 -19.99 -20.34
C GLY A 93 -1.79 -19.43 -20.48
N ILE A 94 -2.32 -18.81 -19.42
CA ILE A 94 -3.65 -18.20 -19.43
C ILE A 94 -3.50 -16.73 -19.77
N SER A 95 -3.93 -16.34 -20.97
CA SER A 95 -4.01 -14.93 -21.36
C SER A 95 -5.16 -14.26 -20.60
N PRO A 96 -4.89 -13.30 -19.70
CA PRO A 96 -5.95 -12.58 -19.02
C PRO A 96 -6.72 -11.71 -20.02
N SER A 97 -8.02 -11.55 -19.81
CA SER A 97 -8.80 -10.60 -20.60
C SER A 97 -8.42 -9.16 -20.22
N SER A 98 -8.45 -8.24 -21.19
CA SER A 98 -8.16 -6.81 -20.93
C SER A 98 -9.07 -6.22 -19.85
N ARG A 99 -10.34 -6.65 -19.78
CA ARG A 99 -11.29 -6.26 -18.73
C ARG A 99 -10.83 -6.70 -17.34
N PHE A 100 -10.29 -7.91 -17.21
CA PHE A 100 -9.76 -8.40 -15.93
C PHE A 100 -8.52 -7.61 -15.50
N GLU A 101 -7.59 -7.35 -16.43
CA GLU A 101 -6.41 -6.50 -16.15
C GLU A 101 -6.81 -5.10 -15.69
N MET A 102 -7.83 -4.52 -16.33
CA MET A 102 -8.36 -3.19 -15.97
C MET A 102 -9.01 -3.18 -14.58
N ILE A 103 -9.89 -4.15 -14.28
CA ILE A 103 -10.55 -4.24 -12.96
C ILE A 103 -9.50 -4.42 -11.86
N LEU A 104 -8.54 -5.30 -12.07
CA LEU A 104 -7.50 -5.58 -11.09
C LEU A 104 -6.59 -4.36 -10.87
N ALA A 105 -6.24 -3.62 -11.93
CA ALA A 105 -5.52 -2.34 -11.82
C ALA A 105 -6.33 -1.29 -11.05
N SER A 106 -7.61 -1.12 -11.36
CA SER A 106 -8.49 -0.15 -10.69
C SER A 106 -8.60 -0.42 -9.19
N VAL A 107 -8.75 -1.69 -8.80
CA VAL A 107 -8.79 -2.08 -7.38
C VAL A 107 -7.42 -1.91 -6.72
N GLY A 108 -6.34 -2.16 -7.45
CA GLY A 108 -4.98 -1.83 -7.00
C GLY A 108 -4.79 -0.33 -6.73
N PHE A 109 -5.24 0.54 -7.64
CA PHE A 109 -5.22 1.99 -7.43
C PHE A 109 -6.09 2.40 -6.25
N LEU A 110 -7.28 1.81 -6.11
CA LEU A 110 -8.14 2.04 -4.96
C LEU A 110 -7.43 1.70 -3.64
N PHE A 111 -6.66 0.60 -3.59
CA PHE A 111 -5.84 0.28 -2.43
C PHE A 111 -4.77 1.36 -2.18
N LEU A 112 -4.01 1.78 -3.20
CA LEU A 112 -3.01 2.84 -3.02
C LEU A 112 -3.63 4.15 -2.53
N SER A 113 -4.78 4.54 -3.08
CA SER A 113 -5.54 5.69 -2.59
C SER A 113 -6.01 5.50 -1.15
N SER A 114 -6.48 4.31 -0.78
CA SER A 114 -6.94 4.02 0.57
C SER A 114 -5.84 4.14 1.64
N ILE A 115 -4.57 3.95 1.28
CA ILE A 115 -3.45 4.24 2.19
C ILE A 115 -3.42 5.72 2.53
N TYR A 116 -3.50 6.60 1.53
CA TYR A 116 -3.57 8.05 1.74
C TYR A 116 -4.83 8.46 2.51
N LEU A 117 -6.00 7.91 2.14
CA LEU A 117 -7.25 8.21 2.84
C LEU A 117 -7.23 7.72 4.29
N GLY A 118 -6.54 6.63 4.59
CA GLY A 118 -6.31 6.16 5.96
C GLY A 118 -5.51 7.17 6.79
N ILE A 119 -4.48 7.79 6.19
CA ILE A 119 -3.72 8.86 6.84
C ILE A 119 -4.64 10.06 7.12
N VAL A 120 -5.46 10.46 6.15
CA VAL A 120 -6.43 11.55 6.35
C VAL A 120 -7.43 11.22 7.46
N ALA A 121 -7.95 10.00 7.49
CA ALA A 121 -8.87 9.53 8.54
C ALA A 121 -8.22 9.43 9.93
N SER A 122 -6.89 9.29 9.99
CA SER A 122 -6.15 9.23 11.26
C SER A 122 -5.96 10.58 11.93
N MET A 123 -6.28 11.69 11.24
CA MET A 123 -6.06 13.05 11.75
C MET A 123 -7.05 13.38 12.87
N PRO A 124 -6.57 13.59 14.12
CA PRO A 124 -7.43 13.95 15.24
C PRO A 124 -8.00 15.36 15.08
N GLU A 125 -9.06 15.66 15.82
CA GLU A 125 -9.71 16.98 15.78
C GLU A 125 -8.80 18.12 16.20
N THR A 126 -8.00 17.87 17.25
CA THR A 126 -6.98 18.77 17.76
C THR A 126 -5.66 18.02 17.85
N PHE A 127 -4.58 18.69 17.45
CA PHE A 127 -3.21 18.17 17.55
C PHE A 127 -2.25 19.31 17.85
N VAL A 128 -1.14 18.98 18.48
CA VAL A 128 -0.08 19.96 18.77
C VAL A 128 0.89 19.97 17.58
N LEU A 129 1.13 21.15 17.03
CA LEU A 129 2.16 21.39 16.02
C LEU A 129 3.00 22.58 16.48
N ASP A 130 4.31 22.39 16.62
CA ASP A 130 5.25 23.42 17.12
C ASP A 130 4.89 24.01 18.50
N GLY A 131 4.28 23.20 19.38
CA GLY A 131 3.86 23.61 20.73
C GLY A 131 2.51 24.32 20.79
N GLU A 132 1.91 24.63 19.64
CA GLU A 132 0.60 25.27 19.53
C GLU A 132 -0.50 24.22 19.27
N MET A 133 -1.65 24.40 19.93
CA MET A 133 -2.83 23.56 19.69
C MET A 133 -3.52 23.98 18.40
N MET A 134 -3.41 23.14 17.37
CA MET A 134 -4.03 23.35 16.07
C MET A 134 -5.30 22.50 15.94
N GLN A 135 -6.30 23.03 15.26
CA GLN A 135 -7.48 22.26 14.83
C GLN A 135 -7.26 21.69 13.44
N ARG A 136 -7.83 20.50 13.17
CA ARG A 136 -7.83 19.94 11.82
C ARG A 136 -8.56 20.87 10.84
N PRO A 137 -8.05 21.04 9.61
CA PRO A 137 -8.73 21.83 8.59
C PRO A 137 -10.15 21.30 8.33
N PRO A 138 -11.16 22.17 8.21
CA PRO A 138 -12.51 21.73 7.90
C PRO A 138 -12.57 21.11 6.49
N PRO A 139 -13.43 20.08 6.28
CA PRO A 139 -13.65 19.50 4.95
C PRO A 139 -14.08 20.57 3.94
N SER A 140 -13.34 20.69 2.83
CA SER A 140 -13.56 21.72 1.82
C SER A 140 -13.28 21.21 0.40
N GLY A 141 -13.70 21.99 -0.61
CA GLY A 141 -13.52 21.66 -2.02
C GLY A 141 -14.42 20.52 -2.53
N VAL A 142 -14.09 20.00 -3.71
CA VAL A 142 -14.88 18.97 -4.42
C VAL A 142 -14.93 17.64 -3.64
N LEU A 143 -13.87 17.32 -2.89
CA LEU A 143 -13.79 16.10 -2.08
C LEU A 143 -14.40 16.24 -0.68
N ARG A 144 -15.07 17.38 -0.38
CA ARG A 144 -15.71 17.62 0.92
C ARG A 144 -16.52 16.43 1.44
N PRO A 145 -17.39 15.76 0.66
CA PRO A 145 -18.18 14.64 1.18
C PRO A 145 -17.31 13.46 1.64
N VAL A 146 -16.25 13.16 0.89
CA VAL A 146 -15.32 12.06 1.20
C VAL A 146 -14.54 12.39 2.46
N ILE A 147 -14.02 13.61 2.57
CA ILE A 147 -13.25 14.03 3.76
C ILE A 147 -14.14 14.06 5.00
N THR A 148 -15.37 14.57 4.89
CA THR A 148 -16.35 14.53 5.99
C THR A 148 -16.58 13.10 6.46
N PHE A 149 -16.78 12.15 5.53
CA PHE A 149 -16.96 10.74 5.88
C PHE A 149 -15.71 10.16 6.57
N LEU A 150 -14.51 10.44 6.06
CA LEU A 150 -13.27 9.98 6.68
C LEU A 150 -13.07 10.55 8.10
N TYR A 151 -13.44 11.80 8.33
CA TYR A 151 -13.35 12.44 9.63
C TYR A 151 -14.37 11.94 10.67
N MET A 152 -15.41 11.21 10.23
CA MET A 152 -16.32 10.49 11.13
C MET A 152 -15.71 9.19 11.65
N ILE A 153 -14.66 8.66 11.02
CA ILE A 153 -13.98 7.46 11.48
C ILE A 153 -13.14 7.84 12.71
N PRO A 154 -13.29 7.15 13.86
CA PRO A 154 -12.41 7.37 15.00
C PRO A 154 -10.94 7.16 14.60
N PRO A 155 -9.99 8.02 15.01
CA PRO A 155 -8.59 7.90 14.61
C PRO A 155 -7.98 6.52 14.87
N SER A 156 -8.40 5.86 15.97
CA SER A 156 -7.99 4.49 16.33
C SER A 156 -8.47 3.40 15.36
N LEU A 157 -9.48 3.69 14.54
CA LEU A 157 -10.03 2.80 13.52
C LEU A 157 -9.65 3.22 12.10
N SER A 158 -8.83 4.26 11.92
CA SER A 158 -8.38 4.73 10.59
C SER A 158 -7.70 3.64 9.75
N TRP A 159 -7.05 2.66 10.38
CA TRP A 159 -6.43 1.50 9.72
C TRP A 159 -7.44 0.60 8.97
N SER A 160 -8.74 0.70 9.28
CA SER A 160 -9.79 -0.02 8.56
C SER A 160 -9.94 0.44 7.11
N VAL A 161 -9.57 1.69 6.80
CA VAL A 161 -9.64 2.26 5.44
C VAL A 161 -8.71 1.54 4.48
N PRO A 162 -7.37 1.46 4.73
CA PRO A 162 -6.48 0.67 3.88
C PRO A 162 -6.76 -0.83 3.96
N LEU A 163 -7.27 -1.34 5.08
CA LEU A 163 -7.69 -2.74 5.17
C LEU A 163 -8.83 -3.03 4.19
N GLY A 164 -9.83 -2.16 4.08
CA GLY A 164 -10.92 -2.31 3.11
C GLY A 164 -10.42 -2.37 1.67
N GLY A 165 -9.44 -1.52 1.32
CA GLY A 165 -8.75 -1.58 0.03
C GLY A 165 -8.01 -2.90 -0.20
N ALA A 166 -7.29 -3.40 0.80
CA ALA A 166 -6.57 -4.67 0.72
C ALA A 166 -7.53 -5.86 0.54
N VAL A 167 -8.65 -5.85 1.27
CA VAL A 167 -9.72 -6.86 1.16
C VAL A 167 -10.34 -6.81 -0.24
N ALA A 168 -10.56 -5.61 -0.81
CA ALA A 168 -11.07 -5.49 -2.18
C ALA A 168 -10.12 -6.12 -3.21
N VAL A 169 -8.80 -5.92 -3.07
CA VAL A 169 -7.78 -6.58 -3.91
C VAL A 169 -7.87 -8.11 -3.78
N GLY A 170 -7.89 -8.62 -2.54
CA GLY A 170 -7.98 -10.05 -2.26
C GLY A 170 -9.28 -10.68 -2.79
N PHE A 171 -10.40 -9.99 -2.61
CA PHE A 171 -11.72 -10.42 -3.09
C PHE A 171 -11.77 -10.46 -4.62
N THR A 172 -11.26 -9.41 -5.28
CA THR A 172 -11.17 -9.37 -6.76
C THR A 172 -10.31 -10.52 -7.27
N TYR A 173 -9.20 -10.81 -6.60
CA TYR A 173 -8.37 -11.96 -6.95
C TYR A 173 -9.10 -13.30 -6.78
N TRP A 174 -9.81 -13.48 -5.65
CA TRP A 174 -10.57 -14.70 -5.36
C TRP A 174 -11.71 -14.93 -6.33
N TRP A 175 -12.49 -13.89 -6.65
CA TRP A 175 -13.65 -13.97 -7.54
C TRP A 175 -13.30 -14.45 -8.95
N TYR A 176 -12.11 -14.11 -9.44
CA TYR A 176 -11.66 -14.46 -10.79
C TYR A 176 -10.80 -15.73 -10.85
N ARG A 177 -10.52 -16.38 -9.71
CA ARG A 177 -9.69 -17.59 -9.64
C ARG A 177 -10.36 -18.77 -10.33
#